data_AF-A0A383S8F1-F1
#
_entry.id   AF-A0A383S8F1-F1
#
_cell.length_a   1.000
_cell.length_b   1.000
_cell.length_c   1.000
_cell.angle_alpha   90.00
_cell.angle_beta   90.00
_cell.angle_gamma   90.00
#
_symmetry.space_group_name_H-M   'P 1'
#
loop_
_entity.id
_entity.type
_entity.pdbx_description
1 polymer ?
#
loop_
_entity_poly.entity_id
_entity_poly.type
_entity_poly.pdbx_seq_one_letter_code
_entity_poly.pdbx_strand_id
1 'polypeptide(L)'
;MALRRTGMRTNEEMLAEIEAADGPEPLETLEGPALRELTAARLDRDAALKRVDEAVLKAREAGASWRMIGAVLGVSKQAAARKYRAA
;
A
#
# COMPACT_ATOMS: atom_id res chain seq x y z
N MET A 1 11.18 -54.59 -0.53
CA MET A 1 11.87 -54.54 0.79
C MET A 1 12.99 -53.53 0.66
N ALA A 2 13.04 -52.57 1.58
CA ALA A 2 13.78 -51.31 1.48
C ALA A 2 15.30 -51.46 1.39
N LEU A 3 15.97 -50.43 0.88
CA LEU A 3 17.11 -49.82 1.57
C LEU A 3 17.19 -48.34 1.16
N ARG A 4 16.75 -47.44 2.06
CA ARG A 4 17.25 -46.06 2.06
C ARG A 4 18.76 -46.15 2.27
N ARG A 5 19.55 -45.65 1.32
CA ARG A 5 20.97 -45.35 1.55
C ARG A 5 21.06 -43.86 1.84
N THR A 6 21.28 -43.57 3.11
CA THR A 6 21.65 -42.25 3.63
C THR A 6 22.92 -41.78 2.90
N GLY A 7 22.76 -40.89 1.93
CA GLY A 7 23.84 -40.38 1.09
C GLY A 7 23.40 -39.06 0.50
N MET A 8 24.34 -38.11 0.42
CA MET A 8 24.18 -36.76 -0.10
C MET A 8 23.17 -36.71 -1.26
N ARG A 9 22.06 -35.97 -1.08
CA ARG A 9 21.08 -35.76 -2.13
C ARG A 9 21.81 -35.19 -3.35
N THR A 10 21.53 -35.72 -4.53
CA THR A 10 22.07 -35.13 -5.74
C THR A 10 21.38 -33.78 -6.00
N ASN A 11 22.04 -32.90 -6.75
CA ASN A 11 21.42 -31.63 -7.15
C ASN A 11 20.13 -31.87 -7.96
N GLU A 12 20.06 -32.98 -8.71
CA GLU A 12 18.87 -33.38 -9.46
C GLU A 12 17.72 -33.80 -8.54
N GLU A 13 18.00 -34.54 -7.48
CA GLU A 13 16.99 -34.91 -6.48
C GLU A 13 16.48 -33.69 -5.70
N MET A 14 17.38 -32.75 -5.38
CA MET A 14 17.01 -31.50 -4.72
C MET A 14 16.20 -30.57 -5.64
N LEU A 15 16.55 -30.50 -6.93
CA LEU A 15 15.80 -29.73 -7.92
C LEU A 15 14.42 -30.32 -8.16
N ALA A 16 14.32 -31.64 -8.33
CA ALA A 16 13.04 -32.33 -8.51
C ALA A 16 12.11 -32.14 -7.29
N GLU A 17 12.63 -32.07 -6.07
CA GLU A 17 11.85 -31.78 -4.87
C GLU A 17 11.30 -30.34 -4.86
N ILE A 18 12.08 -29.37 -5.34
CA ILE A 18 11.66 -27.97 -5.46
C ILE A 18 10.62 -27.81 -6.57
N GLU A 19 10.82 -28.44 -7.73
CA GLU A 19 9.89 -28.38 -8.87
C GLU A 19 8.58 -29.15 -8.59
N ALA A 20 8.63 -30.21 -7.79
CA ALA A 20 7.45 -30.97 -7.38
C ALA A 20 6.71 -30.33 -6.19
N ALA A 21 7.33 -29.36 -5.51
CA ALA A 21 6.66 -28.61 -4.47
C ALA A 21 5.78 -27.52 -5.11
N ASP A 22 4.47 -27.64 -4.96
CA ASP A 22 3.53 -26.52 -5.14
C ASP A 22 3.75 -25.51 -4.00
N GLY A 23 4.88 -24.79 -4.06
CA GLY A 23 5.09 -23.61 -3.25
C GLY A 23 4.08 -22.53 -3.64
N PRO A 24 3.68 -21.64 -2.72
CA PRO A 24 2.85 -20.50 -3.10
C PRO A 24 3.56 -19.75 -4.22
N GLU A 25 2.84 -19.47 -5.31
CA GLU A 25 3.35 -18.67 -6.41
C GLU A 25 4.06 -17.43 -5.83
N PRO A 26 5.23 -17.00 -6.35
CA PRO A 26 5.96 -15.87 -5.79
C PRO A 26 5.11 -14.60 -5.65
N LEU A 27 4.12 -14.43 -6.53
CA LEU A 27 3.10 -13.40 -6.43
C LEU A 27 2.12 -13.62 -5.26
N GLU A 28 1.68 -14.85 -4.97
CA GLU A 28 0.83 -15.15 -3.82
C GLU A 28 1.54 -14.88 -2.48
N THR A 29 2.86 -15.02 -2.43
CA THR A 29 3.67 -14.70 -1.24
C THR A 29 3.77 -13.18 -1.00
N LEU A 30 3.78 -12.38 -2.06
CA LEU A 30 3.75 -10.91 -1.98
C LEU A 30 2.33 -10.33 -1.80
N GLU A 31 1.31 -11.17 -1.97
CA GLU A 31 -0.11 -10.81 -1.90
C GLU A 31 -0.88 -11.60 -0.84
N GLY A 32 -0.25 -11.88 0.31
CA GLY A 32 -1.00 -12.38 1.46
C GLY A 32 -2.22 -11.49 1.75
N PRO A 33 -3.34 -12.03 2.27
CA PRO A 33 -4.58 -11.29 2.47
C PRO A 33 -4.38 -9.98 3.27
N ALA A 34 -3.46 -9.97 4.23
CA ALA A 34 -3.08 -8.77 4.98
C ALA A 34 -2.39 -7.68 4.13
N LEU A 35 -1.53 -8.05 3.16
CA LEU A 35 -0.89 -7.10 2.24
C LEU A 35 -1.87 -6.55 1.20
N ARG A 36 -2.85 -7.37 0.77
CA ARG A 36 -3.97 -6.88 -0.07
C ARG A 36 -4.83 -5.87 0.69
N GLU A 37 -5.18 -6.17 1.94
CA GLU A 37 -5.92 -5.25 2.81
C GLU A 37 -5.17 -3.93 3.02
N LEU A 38 -3.86 -4.01 3.31
CA LEU A 38 -3.03 -2.82 3.44
C LEU A 38 -2.96 -2.00 2.14
N THR A 39 -2.91 -2.67 0.99
CA THR A 39 -2.92 -2.02 -0.32
C THR A 39 -4.24 -1.31 -0.56
N ALA A 40 -5.38 -1.95 -0.27
CA ALA A 40 -6.70 -1.34 -0.37
C ALA A 40 -6.81 -0.10 0.53
N ALA A 41 -6.43 -0.23 1.81
CA ALA A 41 -6.46 0.89 2.76
C ALA A 41 -5.58 2.06 2.33
N ARG A 42 -4.41 1.78 1.73
CA ARG A 42 -3.55 2.80 1.13
C ARG A 42 -4.25 3.53 -0.01
N LEU A 43 -4.84 2.79 -0.95
CA LEU A 43 -5.54 3.38 -2.09
C LEU A 43 -6.72 4.25 -1.63
N ASP A 44 -7.49 3.78 -0.65
CA ASP A 44 -8.62 4.52 -0.09
C ASP A 44 -8.16 5.83 0.58
N ARG A 45 -7.08 5.77 1.35
CA ARG A 45 -6.47 6.96 1.95
C ARG A 45 -6.01 7.94 0.88
N ASP A 46 -5.31 7.46 -0.14
CA ASP A 46 -4.77 8.32 -1.21
C ASP A 46 -5.92 8.99 -1.99
N ALA A 47 -7.02 8.26 -2.26
CA ALA A 47 -8.23 8.79 -2.86
C ALA A 47 -8.93 9.83 -1.96
N ALA A 48 -8.97 9.59 -0.64
CA ALA A 48 -9.52 10.54 0.32
C ALA A 48 -8.71 11.84 0.39
N LEU A 49 -7.38 11.74 0.37
CA LEU A 49 -6.49 12.91 0.34
C LEU A 49 -6.70 13.74 -0.92
N LYS A 50 -6.80 13.10 -2.09
CA LYS A 50 -7.10 13.80 -3.36
C LYS A 50 -8.44 14.55 -3.29
N ARG A 51 -9.49 13.93 -2.72
CA ARG A 51 -10.79 14.60 -2.52
C ARG A 51 -10.68 15.82 -1.59
N VAL A 52 -9.83 15.77 -0.57
CA VAL A 52 -9.56 16.93 0.30
C VAL A 52 -8.87 18.04 -0.49
N ASP A 53 -7.87 17.73 -1.32
CA ASP A 53 -7.18 18.73 -2.16
C ASP A 53 -8.18 19.44 -3.09
N GLU A 54 -9.02 18.68 -3.80
CA GLU A 54 -10.06 19.23 -4.69
C GLU A 54 -11.09 20.08 -3.93
N ALA A 55 -11.50 19.65 -2.73
CA ALA A 55 -12.43 20.41 -1.90
C ALA A 55 -11.82 21.73 -1.41
N VAL A 56 -10.52 21.74 -1.07
CA VAL A 56 -9.80 22.94 -0.68
C VAL A 56 -9.73 23.92 -1.85
N LEU A 57 -9.45 23.46 -3.06
CA LEU A 57 -9.46 24.29 -4.27
C LEU A 57 -10.82 24.94 -4.50
N LYS A 58 -11.90 24.14 -4.49
CA LYS A 58 -13.28 24.65 -4.63
C LYS A 58 -13.64 25.66 -3.54
N ALA A 59 -13.22 25.41 -2.29
CA ALA A 59 -13.45 26.35 -1.19
C ALA A 59 -12.67 27.66 -1.41
N ARG A 60 -11.44 27.60 -1.93
CA ARG A 60 -10.64 28.79 -2.27
C ARG A 60 -11.28 29.60 -3.40
N GLU A 61 -11.77 28.94 -4.45
CA GLU A 61 -12.49 29.56 -5.57
C GLU A 61 -13.79 30.24 -5.08
N ALA A 62 -14.49 29.62 -4.13
CA ALA A 62 -15.66 30.20 -3.46
C ALA A 62 -15.31 31.32 -2.46
N GLY A 63 -14.03 31.72 -2.34
CA GLY A 63 -13.59 32.83 -1.50
C GLY A 63 -13.29 32.48 -0.04
N ALA A 64 -13.34 31.20 0.36
CA ALA A 64 -13.04 30.80 1.73
C ALA A 64 -11.58 31.12 2.09
N SER A 65 -11.37 31.90 3.15
CA SER A 65 -10.03 32.19 3.69
C SER A 65 -9.31 30.95 4.20
N TRP A 66 -7.97 30.99 4.20
CA TRP A 66 -7.12 29.94 4.78
C TRP A 66 -7.39 29.66 6.26
N ARG A 67 -7.92 30.64 7.01
CA ARG A 67 -8.31 30.45 8.41
C ARG A 67 -9.53 29.52 8.51
N MET A 68 -10.54 29.73 7.67
CA MET A 68 -11.74 28.89 7.65
C MET A 68 -11.40 27.46 7.20
N ILE A 69 -10.59 27.34 6.14
CA ILE A 69 -10.14 26.03 5.64
C ILE A 69 -9.32 25.29 6.71
N GLY A 70 -8.38 25.99 7.39
CA GLY A 70 -7.62 25.39 8.49
C GLY A 70 -8.52 24.89 9.63
N ALA A 71 -9.53 25.67 10.02
CA ALA A 71 -10.48 25.27 11.06
C ALA A 71 -11.26 24.00 10.69
N VAL A 72 -11.75 23.89 9.46
CA VAL A 72 -12.44 22.67 8.96
C VAL A 72 -11.51 21.46 8.95
N LEU A 73 -10.24 21.66 8.58
CA LEU A 73 -9.24 20.60 8.51
C LEU A 73 -8.59 20.26 9.86
N GLY A 74 -8.90 20.99 10.94
CA GLY A 74 -8.26 20.81 12.24
C GLY A 74 -6.78 21.21 12.28
N VAL A 75 -6.34 22.13 11.42
CA VAL A 75 -4.94 22.60 11.34
C VAL A 75 -4.84 24.12 11.42
N SER A 76 -3.65 24.63 11.69
CA SER A 76 -3.43 26.08 11.68
C SER A 76 -3.59 26.67 10.27
N LYS A 77 -3.94 27.97 10.20
CA LYS A 77 -4.00 28.73 8.94
C LYS A 77 -2.70 28.59 8.14
N GLN A 78 -1.56 28.69 8.82
CA GLN A 78 -0.23 28.63 8.20
C GLN A 78 0.04 27.22 7.65
N ALA A 79 -0.37 26.17 8.37
CA ALA A 79 -0.24 24.80 7.90
C ALA A 79 -1.10 24.53 6.66
N ALA A 80 -2.37 24.99 6.67
CA ALA A 80 -3.24 24.88 5.50
C ALA A 80 -2.68 25.65 4.29
N ALA A 81 -2.31 26.92 4.48
CA ALA A 81 -1.75 27.73 3.40
C ALA A 81 -0.45 27.14 2.85
N ARG A 82 0.44 26.62 3.71
CA ARG A 82 1.68 25.98 3.26
C ARG A 82 1.40 24.72 2.42
N LYS A 83 0.42 23.91 2.82
CA LYS A 83 0.12 22.63 2.14
C LYS A 83 -0.58 22.84 0.79
N TYR A 84 -1.58 23.73 0.73
CA TYR A 84 -2.51 23.77 -0.41
C TYR A 84 -2.35 25.00 -1.32
N ARG A 85 -1.41 25.91 -1.05
CA ARG A 85 -1.20 27.11 -1.90
C ARG A 85 -0.50 26.81 -3.24
N ALA A 86 0.19 25.68 -3.34
CA ALA A 86 0.89 25.25 -4.55
C ALA A 86 0.11 24.17 -5.34
N ALA A 87 -1.08 23.80 -4.86
CA ALA A 87 -1.98 22.87 -5.53
C ALA A 87 -2.86 23.61 -6.54
#